data_AF-A0AAW8EWV9-F1
#
_entry.id   AF-A0AAW8EWV9-F1
#
_cell.length_a   1.000
_cell.length_b   1.000
_cell.length_c   1.000
_cell.angle_alpha   90.00
_cell.angle_beta   90.00
_cell.angle_gamma   90.00
#
_symmetry.space_group_name_H-M   'P 1'
#
loop_
_entity.id
_entity.type
_entity.pdbx_description
1 polymer ?
#
loop_
_entity_poly.entity_id
_entity_poly.type
_entity_poly.pdbx_seq_one_letter_code
_entity_poly.pdbx_strand_id
1 'polypeptide(L)'
;MDHKPMRGIEPLEPPTPDLAQSYLDEIDVVERRRDERIDRRAAGWQLAFNGLGVAVVLTAYLLVVRGSDGAMALQPMLFLLILWGQIGVGVAERSGVRWRTSGKRPWQVIVVILLAIVAVCSFMVLLIDSAERPLWAFFVPGAIVAIGFGGPAAVQFLRSRGRVAVIELPYEPMPRASRLATAGLGLLLGLAVLAVGYGSTLFASVGSTILMFAMVAWILASRTDAGPQALGRFWRWPQILAYLLGVAVVIGLSLLEVYTDVVQSWMIGACAVLVVLLLAGAAFLPDAGARRAADGRDG
;
A
#
# COMPACT_ATOMS: atom_id res chain seq x y z
N MET A 1 13.42 -53.46 -1.10
CA MET A 1 12.40 -52.50 -1.58
C MET A 1 12.88 -52.02 -2.95
N ASP A 2 12.35 -52.61 -4.01
CA ASP A 2 12.78 -52.32 -5.38
C ASP A 2 12.10 -51.03 -5.86
N HIS A 3 12.88 -49.96 -5.98
CA HIS A 3 12.42 -48.72 -6.57
C HIS A 3 12.22 -48.93 -8.08
N LYS A 4 10.96 -48.88 -8.52
CA LYS A 4 10.58 -48.85 -9.93
C LYS A 4 11.24 -47.64 -10.59
N PRO A 5 12.14 -47.80 -11.58
CA PRO A 5 12.82 -46.67 -12.22
C PRO A 5 11.76 -45.79 -12.90
N MET A 6 11.75 -44.49 -12.57
CA MET A 6 10.89 -43.55 -13.29
C MET A 6 11.43 -43.44 -14.72
N ARG A 7 10.58 -43.71 -15.72
CA ARG A 7 10.89 -43.44 -17.13
C ARG A 7 11.14 -41.94 -17.28
N GLY A 8 12.32 -41.56 -17.79
CA GLY A 8 12.64 -40.16 -18.14
C GLY A 8 13.68 -39.45 -17.25
N ILE A 9 14.54 -40.18 -16.53
CA ILE A 9 15.67 -39.60 -15.77
C ILE A 9 16.95 -39.50 -16.64
N GLU A 10 16.87 -39.86 -17.92
CA GLU A 10 17.97 -39.58 -18.86
C GLU A 10 18.10 -38.05 -19.02
N PRO A 11 19.32 -37.49 -18.93
CA PRO A 11 19.53 -36.07 -19.20
C PRO A 11 18.97 -35.75 -20.58
N LEU A 12 18.00 -34.84 -20.63
CA LEU A 12 17.47 -34.35 -21.90
C LEU A 12 18.64 -33.91 -22.77
N GLU A 13 18.74 -34.48 -23.97
CA GLU A 13 19.76 -34.06 -24.93
C GLU A 13 19.64 -32.55 -25.14
N PRO A 14 20.77 -31.82 -25.17
CA PRO A 14 20.73 -30.39 -25.37
C PRO A 14 20.02 -30.10 -26.69
N PRO A 15 19.02 -29.20 -26.69
CA PRO A 15 18.23 -28.91 -27.88
C PRO A 15 19.15 -28.42 -29.00
N THR A 16 18.84 -28.81 -30.24
CA THR A 16 19.52 -28.25 -31.40
C THR A 16 19.32 -26.73 -31.43
N PRO A 17 20.27 -25.95 -31.98
CA PRO A 17 20.17 -24.48 -32.02
C PRO A 17 18.84 -23.98 -32.61
N ASP A 18 18.32 -24.64 -33.63
CA ASP A 18 17.04 -24.32 -34.28
C ASP A 18 15.84 -24.56 -33.35
N LEU A 19 15.90 -25.64 -32.55
CA LEU A 19 14.87 -25.94 -31.56
C LEU A 19 14.94 -24.97 -30.37
N ALA A 20 16.14 -24.55 -29.97
CA ALA A 20 16.33 -23.54 -28.94
C ALA A 20 15.76 -22.18 -29.38
N GLN A 21 15.94 -21.79 -30.64
CA GLN A 21 15.35 -20.57 -31.20
C GLN A 21 13.82 -20.65 -31.23
N SER A 22 13.23 -21.77 -31.66
CA SER A 22 11.78 -21.93 -31.68
C SER A 22 11.15 -21.87 -30.28
N TYR A 23 11.83 -22.38 -29.25
CA TYR A 23 11.39 -22.19 -27.86
C TYR A 23 11.44 -20.72 -27.42
N LEU A 24 12.46 -19.96 -27.81
CA LEU A 24 12.55 -18.53 -27.49
C LEU A 24 11.46 -17.73 -28.20
N ASP A 25 11.18 -18.03 -29.46
CA ASP A 25 10.10 -17.39 -30.22
C ASP A 25 8.72 -17.70 -29.62
N GLU A 26 8.47 -18.95 -29.21
CA GLU A 26 7.22 -19.33 -28.57
C GLU A 26 7.07 -18.63 -27.20
N ILE A 27 8.17 -18.44 -26.46
CA ILE A 27 8.16 -17.65 -25.21
C ILE A 27 7.68 -16.22 -25.47
N ASP A 28 8.20 -15.56 -26.52
CA ASP A 28 7.79 -14.19 -26.87
C ASP A 28 6.31 -14.11 -27.28
N VAL A 29 5.81 -15.12 -28.00
CA VAL A 29 4.41 -15.20 -28.43
C VAL A 29 3.48 -15.47 -27.23
N VAL A 30 3.87 -16.36 -26.31
CA VAL A 30 3.13 -16.62 -25.07
C VAL A 30 3.16 -15.38 -24.17
N GLU A 31 4.29 -14.67 -24.11
CA GLU A 31 4.43 -13.44 -23.35
C GLU A 31 3.52 -12.34 -23.90
N ARG A 32 3.45 -12.14 -25.23
CA ARG A 32 2.47 -11.21 -25.84
C ARG A 32 1.03 -11.56 -25.52
N ARG A 33 0.63 -12.82 -25.73
CA ARG A 33 -0.74 -13.30 -25.44
C ARG A 33 -1.12 -13.10 -23.97
N ARG A 34 -0.14 -13.22 -23.07
CA ARG A 34 -0.34 -12.98 -21.64
C ARG A 34 -0.40 -11.49 -21.31
N ASP A 35 0.45 -10.67 -21.92
CA ASP A 35 0.49 -9.22 -21.77
C ASP A 35 -0.79 -8.53 -22.25
N GLU A 36 -1.46 -9.11 -23.24
CA GLU A 36 -2.77 -8.67 -23.73
C GLU A 36 -3.90 -8.94 -22.74
N ARG A 37 -3.74 -9.92 -21.84
CA ARG A 37 -4.72 -10.24 -20.78
C ARG A 37 -4.53 -9.42 -19.50
N ILE A 38 -3.47 -8.61 -19.40
CA ILE A 38 -3.21 -7.77 -18.22
C ILE A 38 -3.89 -6.41 -18.39
N ASP A 39 -4.71 -6.03 -17.40
CA ASP A 39 -5.29 -4.68 -17.35
C ASP A 39 -4.22 -3.64 -16.97
N ARG A 40 -3.58 -3.07 -18.00
CA ARG A 40 -2.57 -2.01 -17.87
C ARG A 40 -3.14 -0.72 -17.27
N ARG A 41 -4.45 -0.49 -17.39
CA ARG A 41 -5.09 0.72 -16.85
C ARG A 41 -5.29 0.60 -15.34
N ALA A 42 -5.71 -0.57 -14.86
CA ALA A 42 -5.75 -0.87 -13.43
C ALA A 42 -4.35 -0.80 -12.80
N ALA A 43 -3.33 -1.32 -13.48
CA ALA A 43 -1.93 -1.20 -13.05
C ALA A 43 -1.47 0.26 -12.92
N GLY A 44 -1.78 1.10 -13.92
CA GLY A 44 -1.49 2.53 -13.90
C GLY A 44 -2.19 3.25 -12.74
N TRP A 45 -3.48 2.98 -12.52
CA TRP A 45 -4.24 3.54 -11.39
C TRP A 45 -3.64 3.15 -10.04
N GLN A 46 -3.32 1.87 -9.87
CA GLN A 46 -2.74 1.37 -8.64
C GLN A 46 -1.38 2.00 -8.35
N LEU A 47 -0.54 2.16 -9.38
CA LEU A 47 0.76 2.81 -9.24
C LEU A 47 0.63 4.28 -8.86
N ALA A 48 -0.27 5.02 -9.52
CA ALA A 48 -0.54 6.42 -9.19
C ALA A 48 -1.09 6.58 -7.77
N PHE A 49 -2.04 5.73 -7.39
CA PHE A 49 -2.67 5.77 -6.06
C PHE A 49 -1.64 5.46 -4.96
N ASN A 50 -0.85 4.40 -5.12
CA ASN A 50 0.21 4.06 -4.18
C ASN A 50 1.25 5.19 -4.06
N GLY A 51 1.68 5.73 -5.20
CA GLY A 51 2.62 6.85 -5.25
C GLY A 51 2.10 8.10 -4.53
N LEU A 52 0.84 8.44 -4.77
CA LEU A 52 0.19 9.58 -4.11
C LEU A 52 0.11 9.37 -2.59
N GLY A 53 -0.29 8.20 -2.12
CA GLY A 53 -0.36 7.92 -0.69
C GLY A 53 1.00 7.98 -0.01
N VAL A 54 2.04 7.38 -0.61
CA VAL A 54 3.42 7.48 -0.09
C VAL A 54 3.89 8.94 -0.09
N ALA A 55 3.64 9.69 -1.16
CA ALA A 55 4.03 11.10 -1.25
C ALA A 55 3.38 11.95 -0.15
N VAL A 56 2.07 11.77 0.09
CA VAL A 56 1.32 12.50 1.12
C VAL A 56 1.83 12.14 2.51
N VAL A 57 1.94 10.85 2.85
CA VAL A 57 2.40 10.39 4.17
C VAL A 57 3.85 10.82 4.42
N LEU A 58 4.73 10.70 3.42
CA LEU A 58 6.13 11.12 3.54
C LEU A 58 6.26 12.62 3.73
N THR A 59 5.49 13.42 2.99
CA THR A 59 5.49 14.89 3.16
C THR A 59 4.98 15.28 4.54
N ALA A 60 3.87 14.68 4.98
CA ALA A 60 3.33 14.89 6.33
C ALA A 60 4.35 14.50 7.41
N TYR A 61 5.00 13.34 7.26
CA TYR A 61 6.08 12.89 8.15
C TYR A 61 7.17 13.94 8.27
N LEU A 62 7.69 14.45 7.15
CA LEU A 62 8.76 15.45 7.15
C LEU A 62 8.31 16.79 7.77
N LEU A 63 7.05 17.19 7.58
CA LEU A 63 6.47 18.37 8.22
C LEU A 63 6.28 18.19 9.72
N VAL A 64 5.92 17.00 10.18
CA VAL A 64 5.86 16.69 11.62
C VAL A 64 7.26 16.73 12.23
N VAL A 65 8.24 16.06 11.62
CA VAL A 65 9.66 16.10 12.05
C VAL A 65 10.17 17.53 12.22
N ARG A 66 9.75 18.45 11.34
CA ARG A 66 10.16 19.85 11.40
C ARG A 66 9.72 20.55 12.69
N GLY A 67 8.45 20.38 13.06
CA GLY A 67 7.85 21.14 14.16
C GLY A 67 7.83 20.39 15.48
N SER A 68 8.14 19.10 15.49
CA SER A 68 8.28 18.31 16.72
C SER A 68 9.74 18.22 17.15
N ASP A 69 10.05 18.67 18.36
CA ASP A 69 11.37 18.46 18.99
C ASP A 69 11.61 17.00 19.43
N GLY A 70 10.64 16.10 19.24
CA GLY A 70 10.65 14.75 19.79
C GLY A 70 10.37 13.64 18.76
N ALA A 71 11.14 12.56 18.83
CA ALA A 71 11.00 11.37 17.97
C ALA A 71 9.68 10.60 18.15
N MET A 72 8.91 10.87 19.22
CA MET A 72 7.70 10.09 19.55
C MET A 72 6.52 10.35 18.60
N ALA A 73 6.42 11.55 18.03
CA ALA A 73 5.38 11.88 17.05
C ALA A 73 5.56 11.15 15.69
N LEU A 74 6.71 10.50 15.48
CA LEU A 74 7.08 9.89 14.21
C LEU A 74 6.58 8.46 14.03
N GLN A 75 6.37 7.73 15.13
CA GLN A 75 5.97 6.32 15.09
C GLN A 75 4.60 6.10 14.43
N PRO A 76 3.55 6.89 14.71
CA PRO A 76 2.28 6.81 14.00
C PRO A 76 2.41 6.98 12.48
N MET A 77 3.26 7.91 12.03
CA MET A 77 3.49 8.17 10.60
C MET A 77 4.23 7.02 9.91
N LEU A 78 5.25 6.45 10.57
CA LEU A 78 5.94 5.26 10.08
C LEU A 78 5.00 4.05 10.01
N PHE A 79 4.14 3.89 11.01
CA PHE A 79 3.09 2.88 11.02
C PHE A 79 2.19 3.01 9.78
N LEU A 80 1.69 4.22 9.51
CA LEU A 80 0.87 4.52 8.33
C LEU A 80 1.59 4.21 7.02
N LEU A 81 2.86 4.60 6.90
CA LEU A 81 3.65 4.39 5.68
C LEU A 81 3.83 2.91 5.35
N ILE A 82 4.21 2.11 6.36
CA ILE A 82 4.41 0.66 6.20
C ILE A 82 3.06 0.00 5.88
N LEU A 83 2.02 0.36 6.62
CA LEU A 83 0.67 -0.18 6.43
C LEU A 83 0.14 0.11 5.02
N TRP A 84 0.31 1.34 4.54
CA TRP A 84 -0.05 1.75 3.18
C TRP A 84 0.64 0.87 2.14
N GLY A 85 1.95 0.66 2.27
CA GLY A 85 2.71 -0.21 1.38
C GLY A 85 2.18 -1.64 1.35
N GLN A 86 1.92 -2.22 2.52
CA GLN A 86 1.46 -3.61 2.64
C GLN A 86 0.03 -3.82 2.09
N ILE A 87 -0.90 -2.90 2.37
CA ILE A 87 -2.25 -2.93 1.80
C ILE A 87 -2.18 -2.72 0.28
N GLY A 88 -1.33 -1.79 -0.17
CA GLY A 88 -1.12 -1.49 -1.58
C GLY A 88 -0.64 -2.70 -2.40
N VAL A 89 0.15 -3.61 -1.79
CA VAL A 89 0.52 -4.89 -2.41
C VAL A 89 -0.72 -5.78 -2.60
N GLY A 90 -1.54 -5.94 -1.57
CA GLY A 90 -2.76 -6.77 -1.65
C GLY A 90 -3.78 -6.26 -2.68
N VAL A 91 -3.95 -4.94 -2.77
CA VAL A 91 -4.82 -4.31 -3.79
C VAL A 91 -4.26 -4.57 -5.20
N ALA A 92 -2.93 -4.51 -5.37
CA ALA A 92 -2.29 -4.83 -6.65
C ALA A 92 -2.51 -6.30 -7.06
N GLU A 93 -2.38 -7.24 -6.12
CA GLU A 93 -2.66 -8.67 -6.36
C GLU A 93 -4.09 -8.90 -6.83
N ARG A 94 -5.08 -8.22 -6.22
CA ARG A 94 -6.48 -8.28 -6.67
C ARG A 94 -6.62 -7.84 -8.12
N SER A 95 -5.95 -6.77 -8.54
CA SER A 95 -6.06 -6.29 -9.93
C SER A 95 -5.39 -7.21 -10.96
N GLY A 96 -4.87 -8.38 -10.56
CA GLY A 96 -4.10 -9.26 -11.45
C GLY A 96 -2.77 -8.64 -11.88
N VAL A 97 -2.39 -7.50 -11.28
CA VAL A 97 -1.14 -6.78 -11.51
C VAL A 97 -0.05 -7.57 -10.81
N ARG A 98 0.36 -8.67 -11.43
CA ARG A 98 1.65 -9.26 -11.12
C ARG A 98 2.69 -8.24 -11.58
N TRP A 99 3.42 -7.67 -10.63
CA TRP A 99 4.67 -6.96 -10.90
C TRP A 99 5.66 -7.96 -11.49
N ARG A 100 5.46 -8.37 -12.74
CA ARG A 100 6.44 -9.12 -13.50
C ARG A 100 7.29 -8.10 -14.23
N THR A 101 8.52 -8.02 -13.76
CA THR A 101 9.67 -7.43 -14.46
C THR A 101 9.96 -8.26 -15.71
N SER A 102 9.05 -8.22 -16.68
CA SER A 102 9.28 -8.75 -18.02
C SER A 102 10.18 -7.76 -18.77
N GLY A 103 11.44 -8.15 -18.93
CA GLY A 103 12.40 -7.52 -19.83
C GLY A 103 13.47 -6.63 -19.18
N LYS A 104 14.57 -6.45 -19.93
CA LYS A 104 15.64 -5.47 -19.70
C LYS A 104 15.08 -4.04 -19.79
N ARG A 105 14.38 -3.56 -18.77
CA ARG A 105 13.82 -2.21 -18.75
C ARG A 105 14.64 -1.31 -17.83
N PRO A 106 15.64 -0.56 -18.36
CA PRO A 106 16.50 0.34 -17.58
C PRO A 106 15.71 1.36 -16.76
N TRP A 107 14.46 1.63 -17.13
CA TRP A 107 13.55 2.49 -16.38
C TRP A 107 13.34 2.08 -14.92
N GLN A 108 13.28 0.78 -14.58
CA GLN A 108 13.11 0.36 -13.18
C GLN A 108 14.36 0.67 -12.36
N VAL A 109 15.53 0.43 -12.94
CA VAL A 109 16.81 0.80 -12.34
C VAL A 109 16.88 2.32 -12.16
N ILE A 110 16.43 3.09 -13.14
CA ILE A 110 16.32 4.55 -13.05
C ILE A 110 15.39 4.95 -11.90
N VAL A 111 14.20 4.35 -11.77
CA VAL A 111 13.26 4.66 -10.67
C VAL A 111 13.85 4.32 -9.30
N VAL A 112 14.53 3.18 -9.17
CA VAL A 112 15.21 2.78 -7.92
C VAL A 112 16.35 3.73 -7.59
N ILE A 113 17.19 4.07 -8.56
CA ILE A 113 18.28 5.04 -8.39
C ILE A 113 17.71 6.40 -8.01
N LEU A 114 16.64 6.86 -8.68
CA LEU A 114 15.98 8.12 -8.37
C LEU A 114 15.45 8.13 -6.94
N LEU A 115 14.79 7.06 -6.51
CA LEU A 115 14.33 6.88 -5.12
C LEU A 115 15.48 6.87 -4.11
N ALA A 116 16.61 6.24 -4.45
CA ALA A 116 17.80 6.24 -3.61
C ALA A 116 18.39 7.66 -3.50
N ILE A 117 18.52 8.38 -4.61
CA ILE A 117 18.94 9.79 -4.63
C ILE A 117 17.98 10.63 -3.79
N VAL A 118 16.67 10.42 -3.90
CA VAL A 118 15.68 11.12 -3.08
C VAL A 118 15.88 10.83 -1.60
N ALA A 119 16.06 9.57 -1.21
CA ALA A 119 16.29 9.21 0.18
C ALA A 119 17.56 9.90 0.72
N VAL A 120 18.64 9.89 -0.07
CA VAL A 120 19.89 10.58 0.27
C VAL A 120 19.71 12.10 0.33
N CYS A 121 19.06 12.73 -0.65
CA CYS A 121 18.78 14.16 -0.65
C CYS A 121 17.87 14.56 0.51
N SER A 122 16.85 13.77 0.82
CA SER A 122 15.97 13.97 1.98
C SER A 122 16.75 13.91 3.28
N PHE A 123 17.66 12.94 3.40
CA PHE A 123 18.55 12.80 4.54
C PHE A 123 19.52 13.99 4.64
N MET A 124 20.13 14.42 3.54
CA MET A 124 21.02 15.59 3.51
C MET A 124 20.28 16.87 3.87
N VAL A 125 19.05 17.04 3.40
CA VAL A 125 18.17 18.13 3.79
C VAL A 125 17.89 18.05 5.29
N LEU A 126 17.63 16.84 5.84
CA LEU A 126 17.44 16.61 7.27
C LEU A 126 18.65 17.01 8.14
N LEU A 127 19.87 17.06 7.59
CA LEU A 127 21.08 17.51 8.29
C LEU A 127 21.20 19.03 8.42
N ILE A 128 20.49 19.81 7.59
CA ILE A 128 20.44 21.27 7.72
C ILE A 128 19.61 21.60 8.97
N ASP A 129 20.02 22.58 9.76
CA ASP A 129 19.25 23.01 10.93
C ASP A 129 17.78 23.30 10.56
N SER A 130 16.85 22.82 11.40
CA SER A 130 15.42 22.87 11.12
C SER A 130 14.89 24.31 11.00
N ALA A 131 15.53 25.24 11.73
CA ALA A 131 15.19 26.66 11.76
C ALA A 131 15.49 27.39 10.43
N GLU A 132 16.57 27.02 9.74
CA GLU A 132 17.02 27.68 8.50
C GLU A 132 16.43 27.05 7.23
N ARG A 133 15.75 25.91 7.38
CA ARG A 133 15.32 25.14 6.22
C ARG A 133 14.06 25.72 5.58
N PRO A 134 14.09 26.03 4.27
CA PRO A 134 12.93 26.57 3.58
C PRO A 134 11.79 25.54 3.52
N LEU A 135 10.54 26.01 3.68
CA LEU A 135 9.36 25.14 3.74
C LEU A 135 9.19 24.25 2.51
N TRP A 136 9.51 24.75 1.31
CA TRP A 136 9.38 23.99 0.06
C TRP A 136 10.27 22.74 0.03
N ALA A 137 11.39 22.72 0.76
CA ALA A 137 12.33 21.59 0.77
C ALA A 137 11.70 20.32 1.35
N PHE A 138 10.72 20.45 2.24
CA PHE A 138 9.99 19.32 2.84
C PHE A 138 9.02 18.65 1.86
N PHE A 139 8.60 19.35 0.81
CA PHE A 139 7.72 18.83 -0.24
C PHE A 139 8.49 18.11 -1.36
N VAL A 140 9.80 18.38 -1.49
CA VAL A 140 10.63 17.81 -2.56
C VAL A 140 10.60 16.28 -2.57
N PRO A 141 10.77 15.56 -1.45
CA PRO A 141 10.75 14.09 -1.46
C PRO A 141 9.39 13.54 -1.88
N GLY A 142 8.30 14.13 -1.36
CA GLY A 142 6.94 13.76 -1.75
C GLY A 142 6.66 14.02 -3.23
N ALA A 143 7.07 15.18 -3.76
CA ALA A 143 6.93 15.51 -5.18
C ALA A 143 7.70 14.54 -6.07
N ILE A 144 8.91 14.14 -5.69
CA ILE A 144 9.69 13.18 -6.48
C ILE A 144 9.06 11.78 -6.43
N VAL A 145 8.56 11.33 -5.28
CA VAL A 145 7.77 10.08 -5.20
C VAL A 145 6.55 10.18 -6.12
N ALA A 146 5.80 11.28 -6.06
CA ALA A 146 4.63 11.49 -6.90
C ALA A 146 4.99 11.46 -8.40
N ILE A 147 6.12 12.04 -8.81
CA ILE A 147 6.60 12.00 -10.20
C ILE A 147 7.12 10.60 -10.56
N GLY A 148 7.87 9.95 -9.67
CA GLY A 148 8.49 8.64 -9.88
C GLY A 148 7.46 7.52 -10.04
N PHE A 149 6.34 7.59 -9.32
CA PHE A 149 5.21 6.67 -9.46
C PHE A 149 4.17 7.16 -10.47
N GLY A 150 3.88 8.46 -10.49
CA GLY A 150 2.88 9.09 -11.35
C GLY A 150 3.30 9.19 -12.82
N GLY A 151 4.59 9.39 -13.11
CA GLY A 151 5.13 9.40 -14.47
C GLY A 151 4.90 8.07 -15.21
N PRO A 152 5.37 6.93 -14.67
CA PRO A 152 5.09 5.62 -15.28
C PRO A 152 3.60 5.31 -15.32
N ALA A 153 2.81 5.74 -14.32
CA ALA A 153 1.36 5.59 -14.36
C ALA A 153 0.73 6.37 -15.53
N ALA A 154 1.12 7.63 -15.72
CA ALA A 154 0.67 8.47 -16.84
C ALA A 154 1.04 7.85 -18.20
N VAL A 155 2.26 7.32 -18.33
CA VAL A 155 2.68 6.59 -19.54
C VAL A 155 1.82 5.35 -19.77
N GLN A 156 1.49 4.59 -18.72
CA GLN A 156 0.58 3.43 -18.82
C GLN A 156 -0.84 3.85 -19.21
N PHE A 157 -1.35 4.98 -18.70
CA PHE A 157 -2.64 5.53 -19.11
C PHE A 157 -2.66 5.97 -20.57
N LEU A 158 -1.63 6.68 -21.01
CA LEU A 158 -1.52 7.13 -22.40
C LEU A 158 -1.44 5.94 -23.36
N ARG A 159 -0.67 4.90 -23.02
CA ARG A 159 -0.51 3.68 -23.83
C ARG A 159 -1.72 2.74 -23.79
N SER A 160 -2.63 2.91 -22.82
CA SER A 160 -3.86 2.11 -22.70
C SER A 160 -5.09 2.79 -23.31
N ARG A 161 -4.96 4.02 -23.83
CA ARG A 161 -6.03 4.67 -24.62
C ARG A 161 -6.37 3.81 -25.84
N GLY A 162 -7.60 3.29 -25.87
CA GLY A 162 -8.12 2.46 -26.98
C GLY A 162 -8.17 0.95 -26.73
N ARG A 163 -7.72 0.45 -25.59
CA ARG A 163 -7.87 -0.98 -25.23
C ARG A 163 -9.05 -1.17 -24.28
N VAL A 164 -10.03 -1.98 -24.70
CA VAL A 164 -11.18 -2.38 -23.88
C VAL A 164 -10.88 -3.78 -23.33
N ALA A 165 -10.40 -3.86 -22.10
CA ALA A 165 -10.40 -5.13 -21.38
C ALA A 165 -10.49 -4.86 -19.88
N VAL A 166 -11.72 -4.64 -19.40
CA VAL A 166 -12.03 -4.77 -17.98
C VAL A 166 -12.34 -6.24 -17.76
N ILE A 167 -11.37 -7.00 -17.22
CA ILE A 167 -11.68 -8.32 -16.69
C ILE A 167 -12.35 -8.08 -15.34
N GLU A 168 -13.68 -8.15 -15.31
CA GLU A 168 -14.40 -8.15 -14.04
C GLU A 168 -14.09 -9.44 -13.30
N LEU A 169 -13.30 -9.33 -12.23
CA LEU A 169 -13.03 -10.45 -11.35
C LEU A 169 -14.29 -10.78 -10.54
N PRO A 170 -14.64 -12.06 -10.39
CA PRO A 170 -15.81 -12.47 -9.62
C PRO A 170 -15.75 -11.94 -8.18
N TYR A 171 -16.93 -11.59 -7.67
CA TYR A 171 -17.07 -11.02 -6.34
C TYR A 171 -16.86 -12.10 -5.27
N GLU A 172 -15.70 -12.07 -4.60
CA GLU A 172 -15.46 -12.86 -3.39
C GLU A 172 -15.91 -12.08 -2.14
N PRO A 173 -16.81 -12.65 -1.30
CA PRO A 173 -17.22 -12.04 -0.05
C PRO A 173 -16.07 -12.02 0.95
N MET A 174 -16.07 -11.04 1.85
CA MET A 174 -14.97 -10.85 2.79
C MET A 174 -14.97 -11.91 3.91
N PRO A 175 -13.88 -12.69 4.09
CA PRO A 175 -13.78 -13.69 5.15
C PRO A 175 -13.88 -13.06 6.55
N ARG A 176 -14.39 -13.83 7.53
CA ARG A 176 -14.54 -13.36 8.92
C ARG A 176 -13.20 -12.88 9.51
N ALA A 177 -12.11 -13.60 9.24
CA ALA A 177 -10.78 -13.24 9.70
C ALA A 177 -10.36 -11.84 9.19
N SER A 178 -10.58 -11.55 7.90
CA SER A 178 -10.28 -10.26 7.31
C SER A 178 -11.16 -9.13 7.88
N ARG A 179 -12.44 -9.42 8.19
CA ARG A 179 -13.33 -8.45 8.85
C ARG A 179 -12.82 -8.07 10.24
N LEU A 180 -12.44 -9.06 11.04
CA LEU A 180 -11.83 -8.84 12.37
C LEU A 180 -10.51 -8.09 12.26
N ALA A 181 -9.66 -8.43 11.29
CA ALA A 181 -8.42 -7.72 11.03
C ALA A 181 -8.66 -6.25 10.62
N THR A 182 -9.69 -5.96 9.81
CA THR A 182 -10.06 -4.58 9.44
C THR A 182 -10.56 -3.78 10.64
N ALA A 183 -11.38 -4.39 11.50
CA ALA A 183 -11.82 -3.76 12.75
C ALA A 183 -10.63 -3.53 13.71
N GLY A 184 -9.74 -4.51 13.83
CA GLY A 184 -8.50 -4.41 14.60
C GLY A 184 -7.59 -3.30 14.08
N LEU A 185 -7.50 -3.12 12.76
CA LEU A 185 -6.79 -2.00 12.18
C LEU A 185 -7.42 -0.64 12.56
N GLY A 186 -8.75 -0.57 12.63
CA GLY A 186 -9.44 0.61 13.16
C GLY A 186 -9.02 0.94 14.58
N LEU A 187 -8.90 -0.07 15.45
CA LEU A 187 -8.37 0.09 16.82
C LEU A 187 -6.93 0.60 16.84
N LEU A 188 -6.07 0.07 15.96
CA LEU A 188 -4.68 0.54 15.86
C LEU A 188 -4.59 1.98 15.36
N LEU A 189 -5.41 2.38 14.38
CA LEU A 189 -5.45 3.77 13.93
C LEU A 189 -6.04 4.70 15.00
N GLY A 190 -7.07 4.28 15.72
CA GLY A 190 -7.58 5.02 16.87
C GLY A 190 -6.52 5.20 17.96
N LEU A 191 -5.75 4.14 18.25
CA LEU A 191 -4.60 4.23 19.17
C LEU A 191 -3.52 5.17 18.64
N ALA A 192 -3.26 5.17 17.33
CA ALA A 192 -2.33 6.12 16.70
C ALA A 192 -2.80 7.57 16.86
N VAL A 193 -4.10 7.85 16.71
CA VAL A 193 -4.67 9.18 17.01
C VAL A 193 -4.46 9.57 18.48
N LEU A 194 -4.73 8.66 19.41
CA LEU A 194 -4.55 8.94 20.84
C LEU A 194 -3.07 9.14 21.21
N ALA A 195 -2.17 8.36 20.63
CA ALA A 195 -0.73 8.44 20.88
C ALA A 195 -0.12 9.77 20.41
N VAL A 196 -0.72 10.38 19.39
CA VAL A 196 -0.36 11.71 18.90
C VAL A 196 -0.77 12.76 19.95
N GLY A 197 -2.05 12.87 20.29
CA GLY A 197 -2.55 14.09 20.93
C GLY A 197 -2.73 14.10 22.46
N TYR A 198 -2.54 12.98 23.18
CA TYR A 198 -2.93 12.95 24.60
C TYR A 198 -2.00 13.74 25.55
N GLY A 199 -0.91 14.34 25.05
CA GLY A 199 0.04 15.19 25.81
C GLY A 199 0.85 14.48 26.90
N SER A 200 0.51 13.23 27.24
CA SER A 200 1.25 12.40 28.19
C SER A 200 2.35 11.62 27.47
N THR A 201 3.61 11.87 27.85
CA THR A 201 4.78 11.15 27.34
C THR A 201 4.70 9.65 27.59
N LEU A 202 4.13 9.23 28.73
CA LEU A 202 3.90 7.82 29.04
C LEU A 202 2.91 7.19 28.06
N PHE A 203 1.80 7.87 27.79
CA PHE A 203 0.77 7.36 26.88
C PHE A 203 1.29 7.28 25.43
N ALA A 204 2.00 8.31 24.97
CA ALA A 204 2.65 8.30 23.66
C ALA A 204 3.65 7.14 23.55
N SER A 205 4.49 6.94 24.58
CA SER A 205 5.46 5.84 24.62
C SER A 205 4.79 4.48 24.54
N VAL A 206 3.82 4.22 25.43
CA VAL A 206 3.11 2.93 25.50
C VAL A 206 2.32 2.68 24.22
N GLY A 207 1.58 3.68 23.73
CA GLY A 207 0.81 3.59 22.48
C GLY A 207 1.71 3.26 21.29
N SER A 208 2.82 3.97 21.16
CA SER A 208 3.81 3.70 20.11
C SER A 208 4.46 2.32 20.23
N THR A 209 4.78 1.87 21.43
CA THR A 209 5.29 0.52 21.67
C THR A 209 4.27 -0.54 21.23
N ILE A 210 2.99 -0.35 21.58
CA ILE A 210 1.90 -1.24 21.14
C ILE A 210 1.78 -1.22 19.62
N LEU A 211 1.84 -0.05 18.96
CA LEU A 211 1.81 0.05 17.49
C LEU A 211 2.97 -0.70 16.83
N MET A 212 4.17 -0.66 17.41
CA MET A 212 5.32 -1.41 16.92
C MET A 212 5.16 -2.91 17.10
N PHE A 213 4.72 -3.38 18.27
CA PHE A 213 4.41 -4.80 18.47
C PHE A 213 3.30 -5.29 17.54
N ALA A 214 2.25 -4.48 17.37
CA ALA A 214 1.18 -4.77 16.44
C ALA A 214 1.71 -4.87 15.01
N MET A 215 2.59 -3.94 14.58
CA MET A 215 3.22 -4.00 13.25
C MET A 215 4.04 -5.28 13.06
N VAL A 216 4.85 -5.68 14.05
CA VAL A 216 5.63 -6.92 13.97
C VAL A 216 4.71 -8.14 13.87
N ALA A 217 3.71 -8.24 14.74
CA ALA A 217 2.71 -9.31 14.69
C ALA A 217 1.98 -9.34 13.33
N TRP A 218 1.70 -8.16 12.78
CA TRP A 218 1.04 -7.98 11.49
C TRP A 218 1.91 -8.41 10.30
N ILE A 219 3.22 -8.12 10.36
CA ILE A 219 4.20 -8.62 9.37
C ILE A 219 4.30 -10.14 9.44
N LEU A 220 4.33 -10.73 10.63
CA LEU A 220 4.31 -12.19 10.80
C LEU A 220 3.01 -12.81 10.25
N ALA A 221 1.89 -12.11 10.41
CA ALA A 221 0.60 -12.51 9.87
C ALA A 221 0.44 -12.29 8.35
N SER A 222 1.45 -11.73 7.66
CA SER A 222 1.37 -11.36 6.22
C SER A 222 0.99 -12.49 5.29
N ARG A 223 1.29 -13.75 5.65
CA ARG A 223 0.96 -14.94 4.86
C ARG A 223 -0.38 -15.57 5.22
N THR A 224 -1.16 -14.97 6.11
CA THR A 224 -2.45 -15.48 6.58
C THR A 224 -3.62 -14.71 5.96
N ASP A 225 -4.83 -15.29 6.04
CA ASP A 225 -6.07 -14.64 5.58
C ASP A 225 -6.45 -13.37 6.38
N ALA A 226 -5.79 -13.15 7.52
CA ALA A 226 -5.90 -11.95 8.34
C ALA A 226 -4.78 -10.93 8.09
N GLY A 227 -3.82 -11.26 7.22
CA GLY A 227 -2.68 -10.40 6.92
C GLY A 227 -3.04 -9.14 6.12
N PRO A 228 -2.15 -8.12 6.09
CA PRO A 228 -2.37 -6.89 5.33
C PRO A 228 -2.61 -7.11 3.84
N GLN A 229 -1.91 -8.08 3.25
CA GLN A 229 -2.05 -8.40 1.82
C GLN A 229 -3.45 -8.97 1.55
N ALA A 230 -3.95 -9.84 2.44
CA ALA A 230 -5.33 -10.32 2.38
C ALA A 230 -6.34 -9.17 2.53
N LEU A 231 -6.11 -8.20 3.44
CA LEU A 231 -6.97 -7.02 3.55
C LEU A 231 -7.05 -6.24 2.23
N GLY A 232 -5.90 -5.92 1.63
CA GLY A 232 -5.87 -5.23 0.34
C GLY A 232 -6.61 -5.99 -0.77
N ARG A 233 -6.55 -7.33 -0.75
CA ARG A 233 -7.29 -8.17 -1.70
C ARG A 233 -8.81 -8.09 -1.52
N PHE A 234 -9.31 -8.09 -0.29
CA PHE A 234 -10.76 -8.14 -0.02
C PHE A 234 -11.42 -6.76 0.13
N TRP A 235 -10.65 -5.72 0.44
CA TRP A 235 -11.16 -4.37 0.63
C TRP A 235 -11.86 -3.83 -0.61
N ARG A 236 -13.02 -3.22 -0.39
CA ARG A 236 -13.81 -2.51 -1.38
C ARG A 236 -13.78 -1.02 -1.07
N TRP A 237 -14.47 -0.23 -1.89
CA TRP A 237 -14.50 1.22 -1.75
C TRP A 237 -14.88 1.72 -0.35
N PRO A 238 -15.85 1.13 0.38
CA PRO A 238 -16.16 1.57 1.73
C PRO A 238 -14.99 1.41 2.71
N GLN A 239 -14.28 0.28 2.66
CA GLN A 239 -13.12 0.04 3.54
C GLN A 239 -11.93 0.93 3.17
N ILE A 240 -11.68 1.09 1.86
CA ILE A 240 -10.63 2.00 1.36
C ILE A 240 -10.92 3.44 1.78
N LEU A 241 -12.17 3.90 1.64
CA LEU A 241 -12.58 5.26 2.02
C LEU A 241 -12.47 5.46 3.53
N ALA A 242 -12.97 4.52 4.34
CA ALA A 242 -12.85 4.57 5.80
C ALA A 242 -11.38 4.61 6.25
N TYR A 243 -10.52 3.82 5.61
CA TYR A 243 -9.09 3.83 5.84
C TYR A 243 -8.47 5.18 5.46
N LEU A 244 -8.73 5.71 4.25
CA LEU A 244 -8.22 7.00 3.80
C LEU A 244 -8.63 8.15 4.71
N LEU A 245 -9.88 8.15 5.18
CA LEU A 245 -10.38 9.11 6.16
C LEU A 245 -9.64 8.96 7.50
N GLY A 246 -9.41 7.73 7.96
CA GLY A 246 -8.62 7.47 9.17
C GLY A 246 -7.18 7.97 9.06
N VAL A 247 -6.52 7.70 7.94
CA VAL A 247 -5.18 8.22 7.64
C VAL A 247 -5.18 9.75 7.60
N ALA A 248 -6.17 10.37 6.96
CA ALA A 248 -6.31 11.82 6.89
C ALA A 248 -6.53 12.44 8.29
N VAL A 249 -7.29 11.79 9.16
CA VAL A 249 -7.48 12.22 10.56
C VAL A 249 -6.17 12.16 11.34
N VAL A 250 -5.42 11.05 11.25
CA VAL A 250 -4.10 10.93 11.92
C VAL A 250 -3.15 12.01 11.42
N ILE A 251 -3.00 12.16 10.10
CA ILE A 251 -2.13 13.18 9.50
C ILE A 251 -2.56 14.59 9.89
N GLY A 252 -3.85 14.89 9.74
CA GLY A 252 -4.41 16.21 10.02
C GLY A 252 -4.24 16.61 11.48
N LEU A 253 -4.50 15.70 12.42
CA LEU A 253 -4.29 15.96 13.84
C LEU A 253 -2.82 16.12 14.20
N SER A 254 -1.92 15.28 13.67
CA SER A 254 -0.49 15.45 13.92
C SER A 254 0.03 16.80 13.40
N LEU A 255 -0.43 17.24 12.23
CA LEU A 255 -0.03 18.55 11.70
C LEU A 255 -0.66 19.69 12.50
N LEU A 256 -1.94 19.59 12.88
CA LEU A 256 -2.58 20.61 13.70
C LEU A 256 -1.93 20.74 15.06
N GLU A 257 -1.60 19.63 15.73
CA GLU A 257 -0.94 19.65 17.05
C GLU A 257 0.46 20.29 16.97
N VAL A 258 1.20 20.03 15.89
CA VAL A 258 2.55 20.57 15.72
C VAL A 258 2.56 22.07 15.39
N TYR A 259 1.58 22.54 14.60
CA TYR A 259 1.60 23.92 14.07
C TYR A 259 0.57 24.84 14.74
N THR A 260 -0.30 24.32 15.62
CA THR A 260 -1.37 25.10 16.27
C THR A 260 -1.67 24.59 17.68
N ASP A 261 -2.12 25.48 18.56
CA ASP A 261 -2.59 25.11 19.91
C ASP A 261 -4.10 24.81 19.97
N VAL A 262 -4.74 24.61 18.80
CA VAL A 262 -6.21 24.47 18.69
C VAL A 262 -6.67 23.05 19.08
N VAL A 263 -5.76 22.07 19.08
CA VAL A 263 -6.10 20.66 19.32
C VAL A 263 -6.37 20.44 20.81
N GLN A 264 -7.63 20.16 21.15
CA GLN A 264 -8.06 19.85 22.52
C GLN A 264 -8.16 18.34 22.75
N SER A 265 -7.89 17.88 23.98
CA SER A 265 -7.86 16.44 24.31
C SER A 265 -9.16 15.69 23.98
N TRP A 266 -10.32 16.33 24.12
CA TRP A 266 -11.59 15.72 23.75
C TRP A 266 -11.74 15.53 22.24
N MET A 267 -11.17 16.41 21.40
CA MET A 267 -11.18 16.27 19.95
C MET A 267 -10.40 15.03 19.53
N ILE A 268 -9.24 14.80 20.15
CA ILE A 268 -8.40 13.61 19.91
C ILE A 268 -9.15 12.33 20.28
N GLY A 269 -9.80 12.31 21.44
CA GLY A 269 -10.65 11.19 21.87
C GLY A 269 -11.80 10.93 20.90
N ALA A 270 -12.52 11.99 20.48
CA ALA A 270 -13.63 11.89 19.54
C ALA A 270 -13.18 11.39 18.17
N CYS A 271 -12.06 11.90 17.64
CA CYS A 271 -11.47 11.47 16.38
C CYS A 271 -11.00 10.02 16.45
N ALA A 272 -10.37 9.58 17.55
CA ALA A 272 -9.96 8.20 17.73
C ALA A 272 -11.17 7.25 17.69
N VAL A 273 -12.24 7.57 18.43
CA VAL A 273 -13.49 6.79 18.42
C VAL A 273 -14.12 6.77 17.03
N LEU A 274 -14.16 7.92 16.35
CA LEU A 274 -14.70 8.03 14.99
C LEU A 274 -13.96 7.11 14.01
N VAL A 275 -12.62 7.11 14.03
CA VAL A 275 -11.80 6.26 13.16
C VAL A 275 -12.06 4.77 13.42
N VAL A 276 -12.16 4.37 14.70
CA VAL A 276 -12.52 3.01 15.08
C VAL A 276 -13.89 2.62 14.52
N LEU A 277 -14.90 3.47 14.73
CA LEU A 277 -16.27 3.22 14.28
C LEU A 277 -16.37 3.17 12.75
N LEU A 278 -15.63 4.03 12.03
CA LEU A 278 -15.60 4.03 10.56
C LEU A 278 -15.08 2.71 10.01
N LEU A 279 -13.93 2.22 10.50
CA LEU A 279 -13.34 0.97 10.01
C LEU A 279 -14.08 -0.27 10.50
N ALA A 280 -14.51 -0.30 11.76
CA ALA A 280 -15.33 -1.38 12.29
C ALA A 280 -16.67 -1.46 11.55
N GLY A 281 -17.35 -0.33 11.35
CA GLY A 281 -18.58 -0.25 10.56
C GLY A 281 -18.35 -0.72 9.12
N ALA A 282 -17.29 -0.25 8.47
CA ALA A 282 -16.96 -0.66 7.11
C ALA A 282 -16.60 -2.16 7.00
N ALA A 283 -16.03 -2.77 8.03
CA ALA A 283 -15.72 -4.20 8.07
C ALA A 283 -16.98 -5.09 8.10
N PHE A 284 -18.07 -4.60 8.68
CA PHE A 284 -19.33 -5.35 8.85
C PHE A 284 -20.46 -4.89 7.95
N LEU A 285 -20.19 -3.98 7.00
CA LEU A 285 -21.18 -3.62 5.98
C LEU A 285 -21.65 -4.87 5.22
N PRO A 286 -22.96 -5.01 4.98
CA PRO A 286 -23.50 -6.11 4.19
C PRO A 286 -22.98 -6.01 2.76
N ASP A 287 -22.45 -7.13 2.27
CA ASP A 287 -21.87 -7.26 0.94
C ASP A 287 -22.98 -7.11 -0.13
N ALA A 288 -23.13 -5.89 -0.67
CA ALA A 288 -24.16 -5.60 -1.69
C ALA A 288 -24.04 -6.47 -2.95
N GLY A 289 -22.83 -6.99 -3.24
CA GLY A 289 -22.60 -7.95 -4.32
C GLY A 289 -23.18 -9.34 -4.05
N ALA A 290 -23.23 -9.77 -2.79
CA ALA A 290 -23.84 -11.05 -2.42
C ALA A 290 -25.36 -11.03 -2.61
N ARG A 291 -26.01 -9.87 -2.40
CA ARG A 291 -27.45 -9.70 -2.67
C ARG A 291 -27.77 -9.80 -4.16
N ARG A 292 -27.00 -9.11 -5.01
CA ARG A 292 -27.20 -9.19 -6.48
C ARG A 292 -26.92 -10.58 -7.05
N ALA A 293 -25.96 -11.32 -6.50
CA ALA A 293 -25.69 -12.70 -6.90
C ALA A 293 -26.77 -13.69 -6.43
N ALA A 294 -27.46 -13.39 -5.32
CA ALA A 294 -28.62 -14.14 -4.87
C ALA A 294 -29.86 -13.83 -5.72
N ASP A 295 -30.08 -12.57 -6.08
CA ASP A 295 -31.22 -12.12 -6.88
C ASP A 295 -31.11 -12.51 -8.37
N GLY A 296 -29.89 -12.71 -8.89
CA GLY A 296 -29.63 -13.06 -10.30
C GLY A 296 -29.70 -14.55 -10.63
N ARG A 297 -30.17 -15.41 -9.72
CA ARG A 297 -30.31 -16.87 -9.95
C ARG A 297 -31.71 -17.33 -10.39
N ASP A 298 -32.65 -16.41 -10.57
CA ASP A 298 -34.04 -16.71 -10.97
C ASP A 298 -34.40 -16.25 -12.40
N GLY A 299 -33.40 -16.06 -13.29
CA GLY A 299 -33.60 -15.64 -14.68
C GLY A 299 -33.13 -16.66 -15.70
#